data_AF-A0A8H7GL75-F1
#
_entry.id   AF-A0A8H7GL75-F1
#
_cell.length_a   1.000
_cell.length_b   1.000
_cell.length_c   1.000
_cell.angle_alpha   90.00
_cell.angle_beta   90.00
_cell.angle_gamma   90.00
#
_symmetry.space_group_name_H-M   'P 1'
#
loop_
_entity.id
_entity.type
_entity.pdbx_description
1 polymer ?
#
loop_
_entity_poly.entity_id
_entity_poly.type
_entity_poly.pdbx_seq_one_letter_code
_entity_poly.pdbx_strand_id
1 'polypeptide(L)'
;MCDVCKYPEKTNRLKDKLSTLEFVSSQTEQLHRGVQNEDEDGYPNPRFQQSVANPGWMARRASGKGQLGATKRGVGFLDSHGGASVKKPRTDISLAPKLSQKVSLSDKCVLLLSLAIYLVTKEYSSATSLKKPFKTPFKTPFKVPLQPPALHDVPSPEVKEASPDLEISDDEVVVMEEIKEVSYPESSPCAQWPEEAMRVELEVSFSQKIPADVRRDGSRAIRQALQKTFMGSRADEVWSNIRHSPLSEDTRNAILSQTAQELEFRAMSLCTTVDGYKARADSQVDAVKILRGPNIWAAQAGPEDEDGEDARNVIEIMQRLCKTTGKNKGKGRET
;
A
#
# COMPACT_ATOMS: atom_id res chain seq x y z
N MET A 1 -18.50 22.51 13.28
CA MET A 1 -19.68 21.69 12.94
C MET A 1 -19.43 21.03 11.59
N CYS A 2 -19.30 19.71 11.53
CA CYS A 2 -19.06 19.00 10.27
C CYS A 2 -20.36 18.86 9.45
N ASP A 3 -20.24 18.54 8.17
CA ASP A 3 -21.40 18.39 7.26
C ASP A 3 -22.37 17.29 7.70
N VAL A 4 -21.89 16.27 8.42
CA VAL A 4 -22.73 15.21 9.00
C VAL A 4 -23.65 15.77 10.08
N CYS A 5 -23.13 16.58 10.99
CA CYS A 5 -23.92 17.26 12.04
C CYS A 5 -24.78 18.40 11.47
N LYS A 6 -24.35 19.00 10.37
CA LYS A 6 -25.07 20.11 9.72
C LYS A 6 -26.26 19.63 8.89
N TYR A 7 -26.20 18.41 8.34
CA TYR A 7 -27.25 17.86 7.47
C TYR A 7 -27.51 16.36 7.74
N PRO A 8 -28.01 15.99 8.94
CA PRO A 8 -28.25 14.59 9.29
C PRO A 8 -29.21 13.89 8.31
N GLU A 9 -30.24 14.61 7.85
CA GLU A 9 -31.21 14.16 6.85
C GLU A 9 -30.57 13.70 5.53
N LYS A 10 -29.56 14.44 5.04
CA LYS A 10 -28.89 14.13 3.78
C LYS A 10 -28.01 12.89 3.92
N THR A 11 -27.38 12.74 5.09
CA THR A 11 -26.58 11.57 5.44
C THR A 11 -27.46 10.33 5.56
N ASN A 12 -28.63 10.43 6.20
CA ASN A 12 -29.57 9.31 6.30
C ASN A 12 -30.10 8.88 4.92
N ARG A 13 -30.48 9.81 4.04
CA ARG A 13 -30.88 9.48 2.67
C ARG A 13 -29.78 8.84 1.83
N LEU A 14 -28.51 9.12 2.11
CA LEU A 14 -27.39 8.45 1.47
C LEU A 14 -27.18 7.06 2.07
N LYS A 15 -27.34 6.90 3.38
CA LYS A 15 -27.29 5.62 4.08
C LYS A 15 -28.37 4.65 3.58
N ASP A 16 -29.59 5.12 3.39
CA ASP A 16 -30.71 4.32 2.87
C ASP A 16 -30.52 3.91 1.39
N LYS A 17 -29.64 4.60 0.66
CA LYS A 17 -29.28 4.28 -0.72
C LYS A 17 -28.07 3.35 -0.83
N LEU A 18 -27.37 3.09 0.27
CA LEU A 18 -26.30 2.09 0.26
C LEU A 18 -26.95 0.72 0.12
N SER A 19 -26.36 -0.12 -0.73
CA SER A 19 -26.78 -1.50 -0.90
C SER A 19 -26.79 -2.21 0.45
N THR A 20 -27.80 -3.06 0.69
CA THR A 20 -27.87 -3.86 1.90
C THR A 20 -26.65 -4.77 2.01
N LEU A 21 -26.25 -5.09 3.24
CA LEU A 21 -25.13 -6.00 3.50
C LEU A 21 -25.37 -7.36 2.81
N GLU A 22 -26.62 -7.79 2.73
CA GLU A 22 -27.05 -8.98 2.00
C GLU A 22 -26.70 -8.91 0.50
N PHE A 23 -26.94 -7.77 -0.15
CA PHE A 23 -26.59 -7.59 -1.57
C PHE A 23 -25.07 -7.69 -1.79
N VAL A 24 -24.27 -7.11 -0.88
CA VAL A 24 -22.81 -7.21 -0.94
C VAL A 24 -22.36 -8.66 -0.74
N SER A 25 -22.91 -9.36 0.26
CA SER A 25 -22.59 -10.77 0.50
C SER A 25 -22.94 -11.68 -0.68
N SER A 26 -24.07 -11.42 -1.35
CA SER A 26 -24.49 -12.18 -2.53
C SER A 26 -23.55 -12.01 -3.73
N GLN A 27 -22.97 -10.81 -3.92
CA GLN A 27 -21.95 -10.61 -4.95
C GLN A 27 -20.63 -11.29 -4.60
N THR A 28 -20.22 -11.24 -3.33
CA THR A 28 -18.98 -11.89 -2.87
C THR A 28 -19.07 -13.41 -3.04
N GLU A 29 -20.21 -14.03 -2.68
CA GLU A 29 -20.42 -15.48 -2.87
C GLU A 29 -20.39 -15.87 -4.36
N GLN A 30 -20.96 -15.02 -5.23
CA GLN A 30 -20.94 -15.25 -6.67
C GLN A 30 -19.52 -15.18 -7.27
N LEU A 31 -18.66 -14.31 -6.73
CA LEU A 31 -17.25 -14.25 -7.11
C LEU A 31 -16.48 -15.49 -6.62
N HIS A 32 -16.71 -15.94 -5.38
CA HIS A 32 -16.06 -17.15 -4.85
C HIS A 32 -16.42 -18.41 -5.65
N ARG A 33 -17.67 -18.57 -6.08
CA ARG A 33 -18.07 -19.69 -6.95
C ARG A 33 -17.41 -19.67 -8.33
N GLY A 34 -17.07 -18.48 -8.84
CA GLY A 34 -16.34 -18.36 -10.11
C GLY A 34 -14.91 -18.88 -10.02
N VAL A 35 -14.24 -18.65 -8.88
CA VAL A 35 -12.84 -19.04 -8.67
C VAL A 35 -12.69 -20.54 -8.38
N GLN A 36 -13.66 -21.16 -7.69
CA GLN A 36 -13.54 -22.55 -7.24
C GLN A 36 -13.75 -23.61 -8.33
N ASN A 37 -14.28 -23.25 -9.51
CA ASN A 37 -14.61 -24.20 -10.58
C ASN A 37 -13.58 -24.23 -11.73
N GLU A 38 -12.44 -23.52 -11.63
CA GLU A 38 -11.47 -23.43 -12.74
C GLU A 38 -10.41 -24.54 -12.77
N ASP A 39 -10.32 -25.41 -11.76
CA ASP A 39 -9.14 -26.28 -11.59
C ASP A 39 -9.31 -27.77 -11.94
N GLU A 40 -10.50 -28.30 -12.26
CA GLU A 40 -10.66 -29.77 -12.38
C GLU A 40 -10.78 -30.33 -13.81
N ASP A 41 -11.20 -29.55 -14.81
CA ASP A 41 -11.35 -30.06 -16.17
C ASP A 41 -10.62 -29.17 -17.19
N GLY A 42 -9.47 -29.64 -17.69
CA GLY A 42 -8.61 -28.96 -18.68
C GLY A 42 -9.21 -28.77 -20.09
N TYR A 43 -10.52 -28.57 -20.19
CA TYR A 43 -11.21 -28.19 -21.42
C TYR A 43 -11.50 -26.69 -21.43
N PRO A 44 -11.18 -25.96 -22.53
CA PRO A 44 -11.56 -24.57 -22.67
C PRO A 44 -13.08 -24.47 -22.72
N ASN A 45 -13.70 -24.09 -21.59
CA ASN A 45 -15.13 -23.89 -21.50
C ASN A 45 -15.50 -22.70 -22.42
N PRO A 46 -16.33 -22.90 -23.46
CA PRO A 46 -16.77 -21.82 -24.32
C PRO A 46 -17.67 -20.90 -23.50
N ARG A 47 -17.04 -19.88 -22.91
CA ARG A 47 -17.57 -18.59 -22.49
C ARG A 47 -19.09 -18.56 -22.52
N PHE A 48 -19.71 -18.96 -21.42
CA PHE A 48 -21.15 -18.84 -21.22
C PHE A 48 -21.53 -17.39 -21.51
N GLN A 49 -22.10 -17.15 -22.70
CA GLN A 49 -22.74 -15.90 -23.05
C GLN A 49 -23.98 -15.79 -22.18
N GLN A 50 -23.82 -15.40 -20.92
CA GLN A 50 -24.89 -14.74 -20.21
C GLN A 50 -25.12 -13.42 -20.94
N SER A 51 -26.09 -13.46 -21.84
CA SER A 51 -26.73 -12.28 -22.39
C SER A 51 -27.37 -11.52 -21.24
N VAL A 52 -26.59 -10.65 -20.59
CA VAL A 52 -27.15 -9.50 -19.88
C VAL A 52 -27.61 -8.54 -20.98
N ALA A 53 -28.74 -8.87 -21.59
CA ALA A 53 -29.49 -7.97 -22.43
C ALA A 53 -30.01 -6.84 -21.53
N ASN A 54 -29.16 -5.83 -21.32
CA ASN A 54 -29.59 -4.52 -20.89
C ASN A 54 -29.24 -3.51 -22.00
N PRO A 55 -30.07 -3.42 -23.07
CA PRO A 55 -29.76 -2.60 -24.24
C PRO A 55 -29.91 -1.08 -23.99
N GLY A 56 -30.32 -0.67 -22.79
CA GLY A 56 -30.87 0.67 -22.57
C GLY A 56 -29.87 1.83 -22.56
N TRP A 57 -28.61 1.60 -22.15
CA TRP A 57 -27.73 2.74 -21.83
C TRP A 57 -26.85 3.22 -22.99
N MET A 58 -26.59 2.38 -24.00
CA MET A 58 -25.80 2.77 -25.18
C MET A 58 -26.64 3.19 -26.39
N ALA A 59 -27.94 2.88 -26.44
CA ALA A 59 -28.81 3.23 -27.56
C ALA A 59 -29.10 4.75 -27.71
N ARG A 60 -28.77 5.59 -26.72
CA ARG A 60 -29.03 7.05 -26.78
C ARG A 60 -27.89 7.91 -27.31
N ARG A 61 -26.77 7.33 -27.77
CA ARG A 61 -25.64 8.11 -28.34
C ARG A 61 -25.46 8.00 -29.85
N ALA A 62 -26.18 7.11 -30.53
CA ALA A 62 -25.98 6.88 -31.96
C ALA A 62 -26.90 7.69 -32.89
N SER A 63 -28.01 8.26 -32.39
CA SER A 63 -28.87 9.14 -33.20
C SER A 63 -28.45 10.59 -33.03
N GLY A 64 -27.51 11.03 -33.86
CA GLY A 64 -27.19 12.43 -34.07
C GLY A 64 -28.43 13.21 -34.47
N LYS A 65 -29.04 13.90 -33.51
CA LYS A 65 -29.88 15.09 -33.69
C LYS A 65 -29.79 15.88 -32.40
N GLY A 66 -28.82 16.80 -32.38
CA GLY A 66 -28.69 17.78 -31.33
C GLY A 66 -29.96 18.60 -31.25
N GLN A 67 -30.74 18.40 -30.19
CA GLN A 67 -31.79 19.31 -29.79
C GLN A 67 -31.24 20.12 -28.62
N LEU A 68 -30.81 21.33 -28.96
CA LEU A 68 -30.43 22.39 -28.03
C LEU A 68 -31.62 22.68 -27.11
N GLY A 69 -31.45 22.41 -25.83
CA GLY A 69 -32.43 22.68 -24.78
C GLY A 69 -31.78 23.36 -23.58
N ALA A 70 -30.94 24.36 -23.82
CA ALA A 70 -30.48 25.28 -22.79
C ALA A 70 -31.33 26.56 -22.88
N THR A 71 -32.42 26.61 -22.13
CA THR A 71 -33.18 27.84 -21.89
C THR A 71 -32.32 28.80 -21.06
N LYS A 72 -31.51 29.60 -21.75
CA LYS A 72 -30.84 30.77 -21.19
C LYS A 72 -31.73 31.98 -21.45
N ARG A 73 -32.28 32.56 -20.38
CA ARG A 73 -33.05 33.81 -20.42
C ARG A 73 -32.18 34.90 -21.04
N GLY A 74 -32.72 35.57 -22.04
CA GLY A 74 -32.10 36.68 -22.74
C GLY A 74 -32.11 37.96 -21.90
N VAL A 75 -31.02 38.70 -22.00
CA VAL A 75 -31.01 40.15 -21.94
C VAL A 75 -30.12 40.58 -23.11
N GLY A 76 -30.72 41.34 -24.03
CA GLY A 76 -30.11 41.72 -25.29
C GLY A 76 -29.02 42.78 -25.13
N PHE A 77 -28.14 42.84 -26.13
CA PHE A 77 -27.56 44.09 -26.59
C PHE A 77 -27.13 43.94 -28.06
N LEU A 78 -27.38 45.00 -28.81
CA LEU A 78 -27.27 45.15 -30.26
C LEU A 78 -25.81 45.28 -30.75
N ASP A 79 -25.69 45.05 -32.06
CA ASP A 79 -24.77 45.63 -33.04
C ASP A 79 -23.31 45.20 -33.13
N SER A 80 -23.01 44.64 -34.31
CA SER A 80 -22.23 45.30 -35.37
C SER A 80 -21.00 44.55 -35.91
N HIS A 81 -21.06 44.41 -37.24
CA HIS A 81 -19.97 44.41 -38.23
C HIS A 81 -18.99 43.23 -38.30
N GLY A 82 -19.19 42.42 -39.36
CA GLY A 82 -18.35 42.52 -40.56
C GLY A 82 -16.98 41.82 -40.53
N GLY A 83 -16.71 41.01 -41.55
CA GLY A 83 -15.33 40.68 -41.94
C GLY A 83 -15.13 39.26 -42.44
N ALA A 84 -15.23 39.10 -43.77
CA ALA A 84 -14.66 37.97 -44.50
C ALA A 84 -13.14 37.88 -44.32
N SER A 85 -12.55 36.69 -44.41
CA SER A 85 -11.37 36.41 -45.27
C SER A 85 -10.82 34.98 -45.07
N VAL A 86 -10.95 34.19 -46.14
CA VAL A 86 -9.95 33.34 -46.81
C VAL A 86 -8.65 32.99 -46.05
N LYS A 87 -8.31 31.68 -45.96
CA LYS A 87 -7.14 31.01 -46.60
C LYS A 87 -6.77 29.67 -45.92
N LYS A 88 -6.77 28.59 -46.71
CA LYS A 88 -5.97 27.34 -46.52
C LYS A 88 -4.48 27.66 -46.74
N PRO A 89 -3.52 26.88 -46.18
CA PRO A 89 -3.00 25.63 -46.80
C PRO A 89 -2.69 24.52 -45.75
N ARG A 90 -2.92 23.22 -46.01
CA ARG A 90 -2.09 22.24 -46.76
C ARG A 90 -0.63 22.17 -46.29
N THR A 91 -0.29 21.07 -45.61
CA THR A 91 1.04 20.44 -45.66
C THR A 91 0.90 18.93 -45.46
N ASP A 92 1.27 18.23 -46.53
CA ASP A 92 1.52 16.80 -46.63
C ASP A 92 2.78 16.45 -45.81
N ILE A 93 2.74 15.38 -45.00
CA ILE A 93 3.96 14.73 -44.49
C ILE A 93 3.90 13.25 -44.86
N SER A 94 4.82 12.93 -45.75
CA SER A 94 5.12 11.63 -46.31
C SER A 94 6.36 11.05 -45.62
N LEU A 95 6.54 9.74 -45.83
CA LEU A 95 7.77 8.95 -45.72
C LEU A 95 8.12 8.35 -44.36
N ALA A 96 7.72 7.08 -44.27
CA ALA A 96 8.38 6.01 -43.53
C ALA A 96 9.88 5.88 -43.86
N PRO A 97 10.62 5.22 -42.96
CA PRO A 97 11.61 4.24 -43.41
C PRO A 97 11.37 2.86 -42.79
N LYS A 98 11.51 1.85 -43.65
CA LYS A 98 11.64 0.44 -43.32
C LYS A 98 12.93 0.24 -42.52
N LEU A 99 12.85 -0.41 -41.36
CA LEU A 99 14.01 -1.05 -40.76
C LEU A 99 13.69 -2.52 -40.47
N SER A 100 14.35 -3.36 -41.25
CA SER A 100 14.48 -4.79 -41.06
C SER A 100 15.38 -5.04 -39.86
N GLN A 101 14.87 -5.71 -38.82
CA GLN A 101 15.69 -6.24 -37.74
C GLN A 101 15.22 -7.64 -37.38
N LYS A 102 16.06 -8.62 -37.70
CA LYS A 102 15.99 -10.00 -37.21
C LYS A 102 16.05 -9.97 -35.69
N VAL A 103 15.00 -10.43 -35.01
CA VAL A 103 15.02 -10.66 -33.57
C VAL A 103 15.17 -12.17 -33.32
N SER A 104 16.28 -12.51 -32.68
CA SER A 104 16.62 -13.84 -32.17
C SER A 104 15.67 -14.24 -31.04
N LEU A 105 15.12 -15.45 -31.11
CA LEU A 105 14.32 -16.07 -30.04
C LEU A 105 15.21 -16.44 -28.85
N SER A 106 15.43 -15.52 -27.92
CA SER A 106 15.89 -15.85 -26.57
C SER A 106 15.57 -14.73 -25.58
N ASP A 107 14.31 -14.29 -25.52
CA ASP A 107 13.83 -13.39 -24.47
C ASP A 107 12.32 -13.62 -24.24
N LYS A 108 11.99 -14.68 -23.48
CA LYS A 108 10.63 -14.91 -22.97
C LYS A 108 10.47 -14.53 -21.49
N CYS A 109 11.43 -13.83 -20.89
CA CYS A 109 11.40 -13.51 -19.45
C CYS A 109 11.12 -12.03 -19.12
N VAL A 110 10.62 -11.25 -20.10
CA VAL A 110 10.22 -9.83 -19.91
C VAL A 110 8.69 -9.65 -19.91
N LEU A 111 7.91 -10.70 -20.18
CA LEU A 111 6.45 -10.59 -20.30
C LEU A 111 5.66 -10.56 -18.98
N LEU A 112 6.32 -10.69 -17.82
CA LEU A 112 5.63 -10.64 -16.52
C LEU A 112 5.80 -9.31 -15.75
N LEU A 113 6.55 -8.34 -16.28
CA LEU A 113 6.58 -6.96 -15.75
C LEU A 113 5.84 -5.93 -16.62
N SER A 114 5.23 -6.38 -17.72
CA SER A 114 4.27 -5.61 -18.53
C SER A 114 2.81 -5.83 -18.12
N LEU A 115 2.57 -6.29 -16.89
CA LEU A 115 1.39 -5.87 -16.11
C LEU A 115 1.73 -4.60 -15.33
N ALA A 116 2.37 -3.65 -16.01
CA ALA A 116 2.10 -2.25 -15.74
C ALA A 116 0.58 -2.14 -15.75
N ILE A 117 0.02 -1.74 -14.62
CA ILE A 117 -1.36 -1.31 -14.47
C ILE A 117 -1.63 -0.45 -15.71
N TYR A 118 -2.38 -0.99 -16.66
CA TYR A 118 -2.93 -0.26 -17.79
C TYR A 118 -3.97 0.65 -17.15
N LEU A 119 -3.49 1.69 -16.44
CA LEU A 119 -4.26 2.88 -16.18
C LEU A 119 -4.59 3.35 -17.59
N VAL A 120 -5.81 3.04 -18.01
CA VAL A 120 -6.46 3.63 -19.17
C VAL A 120 -6.62 5.11 -18.82
N THR A 121 -5.51 5.84 -18.82
CA THR A 121 -5.49 7.28 -18.99
C THR A 121 -5.85 7.46 -20.45
N LYS A 122 -7.15 7.41 -20.76
CA LYS A 122 -7.63 8.08 -21.96
C LYS A 122 -6.97 9.45 -21.95
N GLU A 123 -6.33 9.81 -23.05
CA GLU A 123 -5.81 11.16 -23.24
C GLU A 123 -6.96 12.12 -22.92
N TYR A 124 -6.91 12.71 -21.74
CA TYR A 124 -7.82 13.79 -21.40
C TYR A 124 -7.36 14.92 -22.31
N SER A 125 -8.01 15.01 -23.47
CA SER A 125 -8.02 16.19 -24.32
C SER A 125 -8.51 17.31 -23.43
N SER A 126 -7.52 18.02 -22.87
CA SER A 126 -7.74 19.11 -21.94
C SER A 126 -8.52 20.15 -22.74
N ALA A 127 -9.76 20.38 -22.34
CA ALA A 127 -10.62 21.34 -23.02
C ALA A 127 -9.86 22.67 -23.17
N THR A 128 -9.59 23.07 -24.41
CA THR A 128 -8.83 24.28 -24.78
C THR A 128 -9.51 25.58 -24.34
N SER A 129 -10.62 25.50 -23.59
CA SER A 129 -11.39 26.63 -23.07
C SER A 129 -11.02 27.06 -21.65
N LEU A 130 -10.15 26.35 -20.93
CA LEU A 130 -9.66 26.78 -19.61
C LEU A 130 -8.46 27.75 -19.71
N LYS A 131 -8.59 28.81 -20.52
CA LYS A 131 -7.63 29.94 -20.58
C LYS A 131 -7.79 30.94 -19.42
N LYS A 132 -8.58 30.60 -18.40
CA LYS A 132 -8.72 31.46 -17.22
C LYS A 132 -7.80 30.90 -16.13
N PRO A 133 -6.76 31.65 -15.71
CA PRO A 133 -5.95 31.24 -14.58
C PRO A 133 -6.89 31.06 -13.38
N PHE A 134 -6.89 29.85 -12.80
CA PHE A 134 -7.58 29.62 -11.54
C PHE A 134 -6.97 30.58 -10.53
N LYS A 135 -7.73 31.62 -10.17
CA LYS A 135 -7.43 32.46 -9.01
C LYS A 135 -7.52 31.54 -7.80
N THR A 136 -6.36 31.11 -7.31
CA THR A 136 -6.26 30.40 -6.05
C THR A 136 -6.87 31.28 -4.95
N PRO A 137 -7.88 30.81 -4.20
CA PRO A 137 -8.64 31.65 -3.28
C PRO A 137 -7.90 32.00 -1.98
N PHE A 138 -6.58 31.79 -1.90
CA PHE A 138 -5.82 32.01 -0.67
C PHE A 138 -4.71 33.05 -0.89
N LYS A 139 -5.12 34.31 -0.91
CA LYS A 139 -4.26 35.44 -0.50
C LYS A 139 -4.83 36.02 0.80
N THR A 140 -4.68 35.27 1.89
CA THR A 140 -4.77 35.86 3.22
C THR A 140 -3.37 36.30 3.63
N PRO A 141 -3.13 37.61 3.86
CA PRO A 141 -1.86 38.08 4.39
C PRO A 141 -1.74 37.65 5.85
N PHE A 142 -1.09 36.51 6.11
CA PHE A 142 -0.64 36.15 7.45
C PHE A 142 0.60 36.98 7.78
N LYS A 143 0.38 38.21 8.25
CA LYS A 143 1.34 38.98 9.06
C LYS A 143 0.72 39.18 10.44
N VAL A 144 0.80 38.14 11.25
CA VAL A 144 0.74 38.28 12.71
C VAL A 144 1.92 37.48 13.25
N PRO A 145 2.95 38.14 13.81
CA PRO A 145 3.95 37.47 14.62
C PRO A 145 3.21 36.76 15.76
N LEU A 146 3.16 35.44 15.73
CA LEU A 146 2.72 34.64 16.87
C LEU A 146 3.75 34.86 17.97
N GLN A 147 3.39 35.71 18.91
CA GLN A 147 4.07 35.87 20.18
C GLN A 147 3.97 34.52 20.90
N PRO A 148 5.09 33.91 21.32
CA PRO A 148 5.04 32.66 22.05
C PRO A 148 4.22 32.87 23.34
N PRO A 149 3.22 32.02 23.62
CA PRO A 149 2.48 32.12 24.87
C PRO A 149 3.46 31.99 26.03
N ALA A 150 3.37 32.93 26.97
CA ALA A 150 4.10 32.86 28.22
C ALA A 150 3.83 31.50 28.88
N LEU A 151 4.91 30.80 29.22
CA LEU A 151 4.91 29.64 30.10
C LEU A 151 4.27 30.07 31.43
N HIS A 152 2.97 29.85 31.56
CA HIS A 152 2.35 29.74 32.86
C HIS A 152 2.59 28.30 33.33
N ASP A 153 3.40 28.17 34.39
CA ASP A 153 3.51 26.97 35.20
C ASP A 153 2.10 26.51 35.58
N VAL A 154 1.62 25.46 34.91
CA VAL A 154 0.44 24.73 35.31
C VAL A 154 0.89 23.82 36.45
N PRO A 155 0.38 24.00 37.68
CA PRO A 155 0.68 23.08 38.77
C PRO A 155 0.20 21.68 38.38
N SER A 156 1.16 20.77 38.30
CA SER A 156 0.96 19.33 38.10
C SER A 156 -0.09 18.83 39.11
N PRO A 157 -1.26 18.35 38.68
CA PRO A 157 -2.21 17.73 39.59
C PRO A 157 -1.58 16.44 40.12
N GLU A 158 -1.31 16.43 41.41
CA GLU A 158 -0.91 15.28 42.20
C GLU A 158 -1.98 14.19 42.07
N VAL A 159 -1.74 13.22 41.19
CA VAL A 159 -2.58 12.04 41.02
C VAL A 159 -2.37 11.18 42.26
N LYS A 160 -3.30 11.28 43.21
CA LYS A 160 -3.44 10.30 44.28
C LYS A 160 -3.86 8.98 43.65
N GLU A 161 -2.92 8.03 43.59
CA GLU A 161 -3.20 6.62 43.37
C GLU A 161 -4.18 6.14 44.45
N ALA A 162 -5.45 6.08 44.09
CA ALA A 162 -6.42 5.28 44.81
C ALA A 162 -6.32 3.86 44.26
N SER A 163 -5.66 2.99 45.02
CA SER A 163 -5.67 1.54 44.85
C SER A 163 -7.11 1.01 44.96
N PRO A 164 -7.70 0.43 43.91
CA PRO A 164 -8.95 -0.30 44.05
C PRO A 164 -8.65 -1.66 44.69
N ASP A 165 -9.08 -1.81 45.93
CA ASP A 165 -9.17 -3.09 46.63
C ASP A 165 -10.27 -3.91 45.94
N LEU A 166 -9.88 -4.76 44.99
CA LEU A 166 -10.78 -5.70 44.34
C LEU A 166 -10.78 -6.99 45.17
N GLU A 167 -11.79 -7.14 46.02
CA GLU A 167 -12.20 -8.42 46.57
C GLU A 167 -12.61 -9.35 45.42
N ILE A 168 -11.68 -10.21 45.01
CA ILE A 168 -11.93 -11.27 44.03
C ILE A 168 -12.71 -12.37 44.75
N SER A 169 -13.97 -12.51 44.35
CA SER A 169 -14.85 -13.61 44.73
C SER A 169 -14.34 -14.92 44.15
N ASP A 170 -13.94 -15.84 45.04
CA ASP A 170 -13.72 -17.26 44.77
C ASP A 170 -15.05 -17.91 44.35
N ASP A 171 -15.29 -18.06 43.04
CA ASP A 171 -16.03 -19.20 42.49
C ASP A 171 -16.12 -19.06 40.96
N GLU A 172 -15.32 -19.85 40.24
CA GLU A 172 -15.66 -20.60 39.02
C GLU A 172 -14.35 -21.02 38.32
N VAL A 173 -13.95 -22.28 38.57
CA VAL A 173 -12.73 -22.89 38.02
C VAL A 173 -12.96 -23.20 36.54
N VAL A 174 -12.72 -22.21 35.67
CA VAL A 174 -12.49 -22.45 34.25
C VAL A 174 -11.07 -22.98 34.12
N VAL A 175 -10.94 -24.25 33.71
CA VAL A 175 -9.68 -24.88 33.33
C VAL A 175 -9.16 -24.18 32.07
N MET A 176 -8.54 -23.02 32.24
CA MET A 176 -7.62 -22.48 31.25
C MET A 176 -6.43 -23.41 31.22
N GLU A 177 -6.26 -24.14 30.12
CA GLU A 177 -5.01 -24.83 29.83
C GLU A 177 -3.88 -23.81 29.94
N GLU A 178 -3.15 -23.92 31.03
CA GLU A 178 -1.94 -23.18 31.35
C GLU A 178 -0.97 -23.44 30.19
N ILE A 179 -0.97 -22.53 29.21
CA ILE A 179 0.05 -22.46 28.18
C ILE A 179 1.32 -22.12 28.95
N LYS A 180 2.02 -23.17 29.37
CA LYS A 180 3.28 -23.14 30.08
C LYS A 180 4.20 -22.26 29.26
N GLU A 181 4.35 -21.01 29.71
CA GLU A 181 5.24 -20.04 29.12
C GLU A 181 6.63 -20.63 29.26
N VAL A 182 7.08 -21.31 28.19
CA VAL A 182 8.38 -21.94 28.13
C VAL A 182 9.37 -20.79 28.12
N SER A 183 9.82 -20.41 29.31
CA SER A 183 10.96 -19.54 29.55
C SER A 183 12.16 -20.16 28.84
N TYR A 184 12.39 -19.74 27.60
CA TYR A 184 13.60 -20.10 26.87
C TYR A 184 14.75 -19.39 27.55
N PRO A 185 15.82 -20.11 27.96
CA PRO A 185 16.97 -19.49 28.62
C PRO A 185 17.54 -18.39 27.72
N GLU A 186 17.42 -17.15 28.19
CA GLU A 186 18.06 -15.96 27.62
C GLU A 186 19.57 -16.07 27.82
N SER A 187 20.28 -16.87 27.04
CA SER A 187 21.74 -16.97 27.19
C SER A 187 22.44 -17.63 26.02
N SER A 188 22.25 -17.06 24.82
CA SER A 188 23.34 -17.01 23.86
C SER A 188 23.85 -15.59 23.81
N PRO A 189 25.17 -15.34 23.96
CA PRO A 189 25.75 -14.01 23.80
C PRO A 189 25.30 -13.47 22.45
N CYS A 190 24.39 -12.49 22.48
CA CYS A 190 23.95 -11.83 21.27
C CYS A 190 25.21 -11.19 20.70
N ALA A 191 25.73 -11.72 19.60
CA ALA A 191 26.88 -11.15 18.91
C ALA A 191 26.67 -9.62 18.87
N GLN A 192 27.52 -8.88 19.57
CA GLN A 192 27.41 -7.43 19.62
C GLN A 192 27.78 -6.93 18.24
N TRP A 193 26.75 -6.72 17.42
CA TRP A 193 26.95 -6.14 16.11
C TRP A 193 27.40 -4.69 16.30
N PRO A 194 28.36 -4.23 15.48
CA PRO A 194 28.80 -2.84 15.52
C PRO A 194 27.59 -1.92 15.45
N GLU A 195 27.43 -1.02 16.42
CA GLU A 195 26.29 -0.10 16.48
C GLU A 195 26.20 0.77 15.22
N GLU A 196 27.35 1.04 14.60
CA GLU A 196 27.45 1.74 13.31
C GLU A 196 26.74 0.99 12.18
N ALA A 197 26.81 -0.35 12.17
CA ALA A 197 26.08 -1.14 11.20
C ALA A 197 24.57 -0.99 11.41
N MET A 198 24.11 -0.77 12.66
CA MET A 198 22.69 -0.59 13.02
C MET A 198 22.16 0.81 12.78
N ARG A 199 22.99 1.79 12.40
CA ARG A 199 22.52 3.14 12.10
C ARG A 199 21.75 3.13 10.79
N VAL A 200 20.45 2.89 10.89
CA VAL A 200 19.52 2.96 9.78
C VAL A 200 19.30 4.42 9.41
N GLU A 201 19.73 4.80 8.22
CA GLU A 201 19.35 6.08 7.63
C GLU A 201 17.86 6.00 7.26
N LEU A 202 17.02 6.69 8.02
CA LEU A 202 15.58 6.73 7.79
C LEU A 202 15.32 7.60 6.56
N GLU A 203 15.01 6.99 5.41
CA GLU A 203 14.80 7.69 4.13
C GLU A 203 13.67 8.74 4.16
N VAL A 204 12.81 8.71 5.18
CA VAL A 204 11.62 9.56 5.29
C VAL A 204 11.67 10.43 6.53
N SER A 205 12.64 11.33 6.59
CA SER A 205 12.73 12.39 7.61
C SER A 205 11.53 13.35 7.60
N PHE A 206 10.70 13.30 6.56
CA PHE A 206 9.58 14.22 6.36
C PHE A 206 8.35 13.91 7.23
N SER A 207 8.22 12.68 7.74
CA SER A 207 7.10 12.35 8.63
C SER A 207 7.41 12.83 10.05
N GLN A 208 6.89 14.01 10.40
CA GLN A 208 6.96 14.56 11.77
C GLN A 208 5.97 13.88 12.74
N LYS A 209 5.22 12.86 12.29
CA LYS A 209 4.16 12.22 13.09
C LYS A 209 4.72 11.30 14.18
N ILE A 210 5.81 10.60 13.88
CA ILE A 210 6.44 9.64 14.79
C ILE A 210 7.86 10.14 15.06
N PRO A 211 8.26 10.35 16.33
CA PRO A 211 9.61 10.80 16.69
C PRO A 211 10.71 9.87 16.15
N ALA A 212 11.84 10.46 15.73
CA ALA A 212 12.92 9.73 15.06
C ALA A 212 13.64 8.72 15.97
N ASP A 213 13.72 8.99 17.27
CA ASP A 213 14.17 8.06 18.32
C ASP A 213 13.29 6.81 18.37
N VAL A 214 11.97 6.97 18.46
CA VAL A 214 11.04 5.83 18.45
C VAL A 214 11.16 5.02 17.16
N ARG A 215 11.32 5.69 16.01
CA ARG A 215 11.52 5.01 14.73
C ARG A 215 12.82 4.21 14.67
N ARG A 216 13.90 4.76 15.21
CA ARG A 216 15.19 4.06 15.31
C ARG A 216 15.09 2.83 16.20
N ASP A 217 14.36 2.93 17.31
CA ASP A 217 14.15 1.80 18.21
C ASP A 217 13.34 0.68 17.53
N GLY A 218 12.25 1.02 16.84
CA GLY A 218 11.47 0.06 16.07
C GLY A 218 12.29 -0.60 14.95
N SER A 219 13.05 0.18 14.18
CA SER A 219 13.93 -0.35 13.14
C SER A 219 15.01 -1.28 13.71
N ARG A 220 15.61 -0.90 14.86
CA ARG A 220 16.60 -1.71 15.58
C ARG A 220 16.00 -3.03 16.05
N ALA A 221 14.80 -3.02 16.62
CA ALA A 221 14.11 -4.23 17.08
C ALA A 221 13.83 -5.19 15.91
N ILE A 222 13.27 -4.69 14.80
CA ILE A 222 13.02 -5.48 13.57
C ILE A 222 14.32 -6.09 13.06
N ARG A 223 15.40 -5.30 12.99
CA ARG A 223 16.70 -5.78 12.51
C ARG A 223 17.29 -6.85 13.42
N GLN A 224 17.22 -6.67 14.73
CA GLN A 224 17.71 -7.67 15.69
C GLN A 224 16.92 -8.97 15.55
N ALA A 225 15.61 -8.91 15.35
CA ALA A 225 14.78 -10.09 15.09
C ALA A 225 15.20 -10.79 13.78
N LEU A 226 15.42 -10.03 12.71
CA LEU A 226 15.90 -10.54 11.42
C LEU A 226 17.26 -11.21 11.59
N GLN A 227 18.22 -10.58 12.26
CA GLN A 227 19.54 -11.16 12.49
C GLN A 227 19.47 -12.43 13.33
N LYS A 228 18.71 -12.44 14.44
CA LYS A 228 18.54 -13.64 15.27
C LYS A 228 17.95 -14.81 14.48
N THR A 229 17.04 -14.52 13.55
CA THR A 229 16.37 -15.52 12.72
C THR A 229 17.26 -16.03 11.58
N PHE A 230 17.95 -15.12 10.88
CA PHE A 230 18.67 -15.42 9.65
C PHE A 230 20.18 -15.63 9.82
N MET A 231 20.77 -15.24 10.95
CA MET A 231 22.20 -15.40 11.26
C MET A 231 22.43 -16.30 12.50
N GLY A 232 21.38 -16.98 12.97
CA GLY A 232 21.48 -17.94 14.07
C GLY A 232 22.09 -19.28 13.66
N SER A 233 22.04 -20.27 14.55
CA SER A 233 22.56 -21.62 14.29
C SER A 233 21.89 -22.33 13.10
N ARG A 234 20.66 -21.93 12.76
CA ARG A 234 19.88 -22.46 11.62
C ARG A 234 19.87 -21.52 10.42
N ALA A 235 20.82 -20.58 10.36
CA ALA A 235 20.89 -19.57 9.30
C ALA A 235 20.77 -20.18 7.90
N ASP A 236 21.57 -21.20 7.60
CA ASP A 236 21.61 -21.78 6.26
C ASP A 236 20.31 -22.50 5.87
N GLU A 237 19.63 -23.16 6.82
CA GLU A 237 18.30 -23.74 6.57
C GLU A 237 17.30 -22.65 6.18
N VAL A 238 17.22 -21.57 6.97
CA VAL A 238 16.27 -20.47 6.72
C VAL A 238 16.60 -19.77 5.39
N TRP A 239 17.88 -19.52 5.11
CA TRP A 239 18.31 -18.91 3.85
C TRP A 239 18.07 -19.82 2.64
N SER A 240 18.14 -21.15 2.80
CA SER A 240 17.87 -22.09 1.71
C SER A 240 16.41 -22.05 1.23
N ASN A 241 15.48 -21.67 2.12
CA ASN A 241 14.08 -21.50 1.79
C ASN A 241 13.80 -20.22 0.97
N ILE A 242 14.72 -19.25 0.97
CA ILE A 242 14.59 -18.02 0.19
C ILE A 242 15.12 -18.22 -1.23
N ARG A 243 14.24 -18.03 -2.21
CA ARG A 243 14.61 -18.08 -3.63
C ARG A 243 15.66 -17.03 -3.98
N HIS A 244 16.73 -17.46 -4.65
CA HIS A 244 17.88 -16.61 -5.03
C HIS A 244 18.67 -16.06 -3.84
N SER A 245 18.66 -16.77 -2.71
CA SER A 245 19.46 -16.43 -1.53
C SER A 245 20.93 -16.19 -1.90
N PRO A 246 21.55 -15.07 -1.45
CA PRO A 246 22.95 -14.82 -1.72
C PRO A 246 23.86 -15.74 -0.91
N LEU A 247 25.01 -16.08 -1.51
CA LEU A 247 26.05 -16.89 -0.86
C LEU A 247 26.97 -16.08 0.07
N SER A 248 27.10 -14.77 -0.18
CA SER A 248 27.98 -13.89 0.59
C SER A 248 27.27 -13.33 1.82
N GLU A 249 27.90 -13.46 2.98
CA GLU A 249 27.42 -12.94 4.26
C GLU A 249 27.19 -11.43 4.23
N ASP A 250 28.13 -10.66 3.68
CA ASP A 250 27.97 -9.20 3.50
C ASP A 250 26.71 -8.85 2.70
N THR A 251 26.44 -9.64 1.65
CA THR A 251 25.24 -9.47 0.83
C THR A 251 23.96 -9.83 1.61
N ARG A 252 23.99 -10.89 2.43
CA ARG A 252 22.90 -11.24 3.34
C ARG A 252 22.62 -10.12 4.34
N ASN A 253 23.66 -9.58 4.97
CA ASN A 253 23.55 -8.47 5.92
C ASN A 253 22.99 -7.19 5.29
N ALA A 254 23.39 -6.86 4.05
CA ALA A 254 22.81 -5.75 3.31
C ALA A 254 21.31 -5.95 3.05
N ILE A 255 20.90 -7.14 2.62
CA ILE A 255 19.48 -7.49 2.40
C ILE A 255 18.68 -7.41 3.70
N LEU A 256 19.20 -7.93 4.82
CA LEU A 256 18.51 -7.84 6.12
C LEU A 256 18.33 -6.38 6.56
N SER A 257 19.34 -5.53 6.33
CA SER A 257 19.27 -4.11 6.66
C SER A 257 18.20 -3.39 5.83
N GLN A 258 18.16 -3.66 4.52
CA GLN A 258 17.16 -3.09 3.62
C GLN A 258 15.76 -3.63 3.90
N THR A 259 15.64 -4.91 4.28
CA THR A 259 14.37 -5.52 4.71
C THR A 259 13.84 -4.81 5.96
N ALA A 260 14.70 -4.59 6.97
CA ALA A 260 14.31 -3.87 8.20
C ALA A 260 13.83 -2.44 7.91
N GLN A 261 14.49 -1.73 7.00
CA GLN A 261 14.08 -0.40 6.53
C GLN A 261 12.69 -0.43 5.89
N GLU A 262 12.43 -1.38 5.00
CA GLU A 262 11.13 -1.48 4.34
C GLU A 262 9.99 -1.85 5.30
N LEU A 263 10.24 -2.75 6.26
CA LEU A 263 9.26 -3.11 7.29
C LEU A 263 8.95 -1.93 8.23
N GLU A 264 9.98 -1.18 8.65
CA GLU A 264 9.81 0.05 9.42
C GLU A 264 8.97 1.07 8.66
N PHE A 265 9.30 1.29 7.39
CA PHE A 265 8.59 2.24 6.56
C PHE A 265 7.11 1.85 6.40
N ARG A 266 6.81 0.55 6.19
CA ARG A 266 5.43 0.05 6.15
C ARG A 266 4.69 0.33 7.47
N ALA A 267 5.28 -0.02 8.61
CA ALA A 267 4.69 0.23 9.93
C ALA A 267 4.41 1.73 10.14
N MET A 268 5.37 2.60 9.84
CA MET A 268 5.21 4.06 9.94
C MET A 268 4.12 4.59 8.99
N SER A 269 4.09 4.13 7.73
CA SER A 269 3.18 4.65 6.71
C SER A 269 1.69 4.47 7.05
N LEU A 270 1.38 3.48 7.89
CA LEU A 270 0.02 3.12 8.32
C LEU A 270 -0.34 3.62 9.72
N CYS A 271 0.53 4.43 10.33
CA CYS A 271 0.35 4.94 11.69
C CYS A 271 0.31 6.47 11.74
N THR A 272 -0.53 6.98 12.63
CA THR A 272 -0.62 8.41 12.96
C THR A 272 -0.25 8.71 14.40
N THR A 273 -0.15 7.68 15.24
CA THR A 273 0.19 7.76 16.66
C THR A 273 1.43 6.92 16.97
N VAL A 274 2.15 7.30 18.03
CA VAL A 274 3.34 6.58 18.51
C VAL A 274 2.99 5.17 18.96
N ASP A 275 1.88 4.99 19.68
CA ASP A 275 1.47 3.68 20.19
C ASP A 275 1.05 2.73 19.07
N GLY A 276 0.31 3.24 18.07
CA GLY A 276 -0.04 2.46 16.89
C GLY A 276 1.20 2.03 16.09
N TYR A 277 2.20 2.90 16.02
CA TYR A 277 3.48 2.56 15.39
C TYR A 277 4.21 1.45 16.16
N LYS A 278 4.33 1.57 17.49
CA LYS A 278 4.99 0.56 18.32
C LYS A 278 4.32 -0.81 18.17
N ALA A 279 2.99 -0.85 18.32
CA ALA A 279 2.23 -2.09 18.16
C ALA A 279 2.44 -2.75 16.78
N ARG A 280 2.47 -1.95 15.69
CA ARG A 280 2.77 -2.50 14.37
C ARG A 280 4.22 -2.94 14.22
N ALA A 281 5.18 -2.20 14.76
CA ALA A 281 6.59 -2.59 14.72
C ALA A 281 6.82 -3.90 15.48
N ASP A 282 6.17 -4.09 16.63
CA ASP A 282 6.19 -5.32 17.41
C ASP A 282 5.54 -6.48 16.64
N SER A 283 4.39 -6.25 15.98
CA SER A 283 3.77 -7.23 15.05
C SER A 283 4.74 -7.66 13.94
N GLN A 284 5.51 -6.73 13.36
CA GLN A 284 6.54 -7.08 12.36
C GLN A 284 7.69 -7.90 12.97
N VAL A 285 8.08 -7.61 14.22
CA VAL A 285 9.08 -8.40 14.96
C VAL A 285 8.59 -9.83 15.18
N ASP A 286 7.32 -10.00 15.56
CA ASP A 286 6.73 -11.31 15.80
C ASP A 286 6.57 -12.10 14.50
N ALA A 287 6.14 -11.45 13.42
CA ALA A 287 6.13 -12.03 12.07
C ALA A 287 7.51 -12.56 11.66
N VAL A 288 8.59 -11.84 11.96
CA VAL A 288 9.97 -12.30 11.71
C VAL A 288 10.32 -13.50 12.59
N LYS A 289 9.90 -13.53 13.87
CA LYS A 289 10.15 -14.69 14.75
C LYS A 289 9.45 -15.95 14.26
N ILE A 290 8.23 -15.83 13.71
CA ILE A 290 7.47 -16.95 13.14
C ILE A 290 8.25 -17.64 12.01
N LEU A 291 9.08 -16.91 11.25
CA LEU A 291 9.95 -17.47 10.19
C LEU A 291 10.97 -18.51 10.68
N ARG A 292 11.21 -18.59 11.99
CA ARG A 292 12.06 -19.64 12.58
C ARG A 292 11.39 -21.01 12.58
N GLY A 293 10.06 -21.04 12.55
CA GLY A 293 9.27 -22.27 12.48
C GLY A 293 9.35 -22.90 11.08
N PRO A 294 9.46 -24.24 10.95
CA PRO A 294 9.47 -24.91 9.66
C PRO A 294 8.11 -24.80 8.92
N ASN A 295 7.01 -24.65 9.68
CA ASN A 295 5.64 -24.70 9.15
C ASN A 295 5.32 -23.56 8.19
N ILE A 296 5.85 -22.35 8.44
CA ILE A 296 5.58 -21.17 7.61
C ILE A 296 6.19 -21.28 6.20
N TRP A 297 7.17 -22.16 6.02
CA TRP A 297 7.81 -22.41 4.74
C TRP A 297 7.12 -23.53 3.95
N ALA A 298 6.26 -24.33 4.59
CA ALA A 298 5.47 -25.34 3.90
C ALA A 298 4.42 -24.65 3.03
N ALA A 299 4.40 -24.98 1.73
CA ALA A 299 3.54 -24.34 0.71
C ALA A 299 2.02 -24.54 0.94
N GLN A 300 1.62 -25.17 2.05
CA GLN A 300 0.24 -25.52 2.39
C GLN A 300 -0.23 -24.86 3.69
N ALA A 301 0.35 -23.73 4.10
CA ALA A 301 -0.29 -22.91 5.14
C ALA A 301 -1.70 -22.54 4.63
N GLY A 302 -2.72 -23.01 5.35
CA GLY A 302 -4.11 -22.83 4.96
C GLY A 302 -4.48 -21.35 4.89
N PRO A 303 -5.58 -21.01 4.20
CA PRO A 303 -6.07 -19.64 4.13
C PRO A 303 -6.51 -19.05 5.48
N GLU A 304 -6.53 -19.84 6.56
CA GLU A 304 -7.05 -19.43 7.87
C GLU A 304 -5.97 -18.93 8.84
N ASP A 305 -4.68 -19.04 8.51
CA ASP A 305 -3.61 -18.54 9.37
C ASP A 305 -3.40 -17.03 9.14
N GLU A 306 -4.19 -16.18 9.83
CA GLU A 306 -4.08 -14.72 9.81
C GLU A 306 -2.66 -14.26 10.21
N ASP A 307 -2.08 -14.87 11.24
CA ASP A 307 -0.72 -14.57 11.72
C ASP A 307 0.37 -14.87 10.67
N GLY A 308 0.05 -15.72 9.67
CA GLY A 308 0.95 -16.06 8.58
C GLY A 308 1.07 -14.96 7.52
N GLU A 309 0.13 -14.02 7.43
CA GLU A 309 0.14 -12.98 6.40
C GLU A 309 1.33 -12.04 6.52
N ASP A 310 1.62 -11.55 7.72
CA ASP A 310 2.76 -10.67 7.95
C ASP A 310 4.09 -11.41 7.71
N ALA A 311 4.20 -12.68 8.12
CA ALA A 311 5.38 -13.49 7.84
C ALA A 311 5.60 -13.69 6.32
N ARG A 312 4.52 -13.94 5.57
CA ARG A 312 4.56 -14.03 4.09
C ARG A 312 5.01 -12.70 3.46
N ASN A 313 4.54 -11.57 3.98
CA ASN A 313 4.96 -10.24 3.54
C ASN A 313 6.47 -10.03 3.74
N VAL A 314 7.04 -10.46 4.88
CA VAL A 314 8.49 -10.41 5.13
C VAL A 314 9.25 -11.25 4.09
N ILE A 315 8.81 -12.48 3.83
CA ILE A 315 9.43 -13.36 2.82
C ILE A 315 9.40 -12.71 1.44
N GLU A 316 8.28 -12.11 1.05
CA GLU A 316 8.12 -11.44 -0.25
C GLU A 316 9.14 -10.30 -0.42
N ILE A 317 9.28 -9.45 0.61
CA ILE A 317 10.26 -8.35 0.63
C ILE A 317 11.66 -8.91 0.43
N MET A 318 12.05 -9.92 1.22
CA MET A 318 13.38 -10.53 1.14
C MET A 318 13.65 -11.15 -0.23
N GLN A 319 12.69 -11.89 -0.80
CA GLN A 319 12.84 -12.48 -2.12
C GLN A 319 12.98 -11.42 -3.22
N ARG A 320 12.23 -10.32 -3.14
CA ARG A 320 12.38 -9.19 -4.07
C ARG A 320 13.77 -8.59 -3.97
N LEU A 321 14.29 -8.38 -2.76
CA LEU A 321 15.63 -7.80 -2.53
C LEU A 321 16.78 -8.74 -2.95
N CYS A 322 16.61 -10.06 -2.79
CA CYS A 322 17.55 -11.06 -3.32
C CYS A 322 17.63 -10.98 -4.85
N LYS A 323 16.48 -10.87 -5.52
CA LYS A 323 16.40 -10.77 -6.99
C LYS A 323 17.03 -9.49 -7.54
N THR A 324 16.86 -8.34 -6.88
CA THR A 324 17.44 -7.07 -7.33
C THR A 324 18.95 -7.04 -7.13
N THR A 325 19.44 -7.51 -5.99
CA THR A 325 20.87 -7.54 -5.67
C THR A 325 21.65 -8.46 -6.61
N GLY A 326 21.08 -9.61 -6.99
CA GLY A 326 21.70 -10.54 -7.93
C GLY A 326 21.92 -9.97 -9.35
N LYS A 327 21.02 -9.10 -9.82
CA LYS A 327 21.11 -8.52 -11.18
C LYS A 327 22.24 -7.50 -11.34
N ASN A 328 22.62 -6.82 -10.25
CA ASN A 328 23.58 -5.71 -10.32
C ASN A 328 25.05 -6.16 -10.33
N LYS A 329 25.36 -7.38 -9.89
CA LYS A 329 26.76 -7.88 -9.86
C LYS A 329 27.39 -8.09 -11.25
N GLY A 330 26.59 -8.21 -12.32
CA GLY A 330 27.10 -8.56 -13.67
C GLY A 330 27.51 -7.38 -14.56
N LYS A 331 27.17 -6.13 -14.23
CA LYS A 331 27.36 -4.99 -15.16
C LYS A 331 28.53 -4.05 -14.82
N GLY A 332 29.29 -4.34 -13.76
CA GLY A 332 30.27 -3.39 -13.21
C GLY A 332 31.75 -3.73 -13.38
N ARG A 333 32.13 -4.70 -14.24
CA ARG A 333 33.53 -5.14 -14.34
C ARG A 333 34.04 -5.21 -15.78
N GLU A 334 34.00 -4.07 -16.47
CA GLU A 334 34.88 -3.74 -17.60
C GLU A 334 35.28 -2.27 -17.44
N THR A 335 36.33 -2.01 -16.65
CA THR A 335 37.08 -0.75 -16.65
C THR A 335 38.55 -1.07 -16.49
#